data_AF-A0A7C4MX80-F1
#
_entry.id   AF-A0A7C4MX80-F1
#
_cell.length_a   1.000
_cell.length_b   1.000
_cell.length_c   1.000
_cell.angle_alpha   90.00
_cell.angle_beta   90.00
_cell.angle_gamma   90.00
#
_symmetry.space_group_name_H-M   'P 1'
#
loop_
_entity.id
_entity.type
_entity.pdbx_description
1 polymer ?
#
loop_
_entity_poly.entity_id
_entity_poly.type
_entity_poly.pdbx_seq_one_letter_code
_entity_poly.pdbx_strand_id
1 'polypeptide(L)'
;MAGLNPAEVEETLRADPTRRVFNVSPNDGYDYGHCVCEKCLAWDPPGGEKFTWRWKGTSEERPALSDRQVTFANTLARMLKERFPDKQLFVQLHAYGYSRPAPIAAVPDDNVIISSVANFHLRGDGVGDARTKSMREFAAWARERLVDDVILAPFFEQAAFDWRVGLWRAVLGAGVRIHCQPERVQRAFPAAGERGKLCDAGLLYAGAASALQRGADGVY
;
A
#
# COMPACT_ATOMS: atom_id res chain seq x y z
N MET A 1 13.26 -5.59 5.88
CA MET A 1 12.33 -6.13 4.86
C MET A 1 12.12 -7.61 5.11
N ALA A 2 10.90 -7.99 5.52
CA ALA A 2 10.45 -9.36 5.38
C ALA A 2 10.38 -9.65 3.86
N GLY A 3 11.19 -10.59 3.39
CA GLY A 3 11.20 -11.00 1.98
C GLY A 3 10.23 -12.15 1.76
N LEU A 4 9.68 -12.27 0.55
CA LEU A 4 8.90 -13.43 0.16
C LEU A 4 9.87 -14.62 -0.05
N ASN A 5 9.71 -15.68 0.74
CA ASN A 5 10.54 -16.89 0.64
C ASN A 5 9.82 -17.97 -0.19
N PRO A 6 10.43 -18.53 -1.26
CA PRO A 6 9.83 -19.58 -2.07
C PRO A 6 9.32 -20.80 -1.28
N ALA A 7 10.00 -21.19 -0.20
CA ALA A 7 9.58 -22.31 0.62
C ALA A 7 8.28 -22.01 1.38
N GLU A 8 8.15 -20.79 1.92
CA GLU A 8 6.93 -20.33 2.60
C GLU A 8 5.76 -20.18 1.63
N VAL A 9 6.04 -19.76 0.39
CA VAL A 9 5.04 -19.72 -0.69
C VAL A 9 4.53 -21.12 -1.02
N GLU A 10 5.43 -22.10 -1.12
CA GLU A 10 5.07 -23.48 -1.41
C GLU A 10 4.23 -24.09 -0.28
N GLU A 11 4.58 -23.83 0.97
CA GLU A 11 3.79 -24.24 2.14
C GLU A 11 2.40 -23.59 2.12
N THR A 12 2.33 -22.28 1.86
CA THR A 12 1.06 -21.55 1.76
C THR A 12 0.17 -22.13 0.66
N LEU A 13 0.73 -22.45 -0.51
CA LEU A 13 -0.01 -23.05 -1.62
C LEU A 13 -0.44 -24.50 -1.34
N ARG A 14 0.31 -25.23 -0.52
CA ARG A 14 -0.07 -26.58 -0.08
C ARG A 14 -1.26 -26.51 0.87
N ALA A 15 -1.27 -25.53 1.78
CA ALA A 15 -2.37 -25.31 2.72
C ALA A 15 -3.62 -24.72 2.04
N ASP A 16 -3.42 -23.80 1.11
CA ASP A 16 -4.46 -23.12 0.33
C ASP A 16 -4.09 -23.08 -1.17
N PRO A 17 -4.45 -24.12 -1.93
CA PRO A 17 -4.18 -24.17 -3.37
C PRO A 17 -4.92 -23.09 -4.18
N THR A 18 -5.88 -22.38 -3.59
CA THR A 18 -6.63 -21.30 -4.23
C THR A 18 -5.98 -19.94 -4.04
N ARG A 19 -4.99 -19.82 -3.14
CA ARG A 19 -4.19 -18.60 -2.97
C ARG A 19 -3.56 -18.16 -4.28
N ARG A 20 -3.64 -16.85 -4.58
CA ARG A 20 -3.04 -16.24 -5.78
C ARG A 20 -2.16 -15.03 -5.47
N VAL A 21 -2.41 -14.33 -4.37
CA VAL A 21 -1.78 -13.04 -4.05
C VAL A 21 -0.94 -13.15 -2.78
N PHE A 22 0.29 -12.63 -2.82
CA PHE A 22 1.22 -12.58 -1.70
C PHE A 22 1.61 -11.12 -1.41
N ASN A 23 1.34 -10.64 -0.20
CA ASN A 23 1.69 -9.29 0.20
C ASN A 23 3.17 -9.18 0.55
N VAL A 24 3.87 -8.20 -0.02
CA VAL A 24 5.30 -7.94 0.20
C VAL A 24 5.56 -6.51 0.68
N SER A 25 4.51 -5.84 1.13
CA SER A 25 4.60 -4.45 1.56
C SER A 25 5.59 -4.34 2.71
N PRO A 26 6.52 -3.36 2.68
CA PRO A 26 7.39 -3.14 3.81
C PRO A 26 6.53 -2.84 5.04
N ASN A 27 6.79 -3.51 6.16
CA ASN A 27 6.14 -3.21 7.44
C ASN A 27 7.00 -2.25 8.28
N ASP A 28 7.74 -1.38 7.58
CA ASP A 28 8.62 -0.39 8.16
C ASP A 28 7.80 0.90 8.39
N GLY A 29 8.22 1.74 9.35
CA GLY A 29 7.61 3.06 9.57
C GLY A 29 7.70 3.92 8.30
N TYR A 30 6.86 4.96 8.18
CA TYR A 30 6.83 5.78 6.96
C TYR A 30 8.16 6.50 6.67
N ASP A 31 8.95 6.81 7.70
CA ASP A 31 10.27 7.46 7.63
C ASP A 31 11.41 6.61 8.21
N TYR A 32 11.14 5.40 8.72
CA TYR A 32 12.09 4.60 9.49
C TYR A 32 12.02 3.11 9.17
N GLY A 33 13.18 2.44 9.17
CA GLY A 33 13.27 0.97 9.07
C GLY A 33 13.60 0.45 7.67
N HIS A 34 13.67 1.33 6.67
CA HIS A 34 14.05 0.95 5.32
C HIS A 34 15.50 0.46 5.24
N CYS A 35 15.74 -0.60 4.46
CA CYS A 35 17.08 -1.13 4.26
C CYS A 35 17.95 -0.12 3.49
N VAL A 36 19.15 0.17 3.99
CA VAL A 36 20.12 1.09 3.38
C VAL A 36 21.37 0.39 2.90
N CYS A 37 21.30 -0.93 2.64
CA CYS A 37 22.42 -1.64 2.04
C CYS A 37 22.63 -1.21 0.58
N GLU A 38 23.86 -1.38 0.08
CA GLU A 38 24.25 -0.97 -1.28
C GLU A 38 23.28 -1.47 -2.36
N LYS A 39 22.81 -2.72 -2.25
CA LYS A 39 21.85 -3.30 -3.20
C LYS A 39 20.49 -2.58 -3.21
N CYS A 40 20.00 -2.17 -2.04
CA CYS A 40 18.74 -1.43 -1.96
C CYS A 40 18.92 0.03 -2.42
N LEU A 41 20.05 0.65 -2.08
CA LEU A 41 20.36 2.01 -2.52
C LEU A 41 20.54 2.09 -4.05
N ALA A 42 21.01 1.02 -4.69
CA ALA A 42 21.15 0.94 -6.14
C ALA A 42 19.82 1.03 -6.91
N TRP A 43 18.68 0.86 -6.23
CA TRP A 43 17.35 1.04 -6.83
C TRP A 43 16.80 2.46 -6.66
N ASP A 44 17.52 3.35 -5.98
CA ASP A 44 17.08 4.74 -5.82
C ASP A 44 17.28 5.52 -7.12
N PRO A 45 16.26 6.22 -7.61
CA PRO A 45 16.33 6.94 -8.87
C PRO A 45 17.15 8.23 -8.71
N PRO A 46 18.02 8.59 -9.67
CA PRO A 46 18.63 9.91 -9.70
C PRO A 46 17.54 10.97 -9.92
N GLY A 47 17.58 12.06 -9.14
CA GLY A 47 16.64 13.16 -9.29
C GLY A 47 15.25 12.94 -8.67
N GLY A 48 15.04 11.84 -7.95
CA GLY A 48 13.83 11.65 -7.15
C GLY A 48 13.64 12.73 -6.09
N GLU A 49 12.38 13.06 -5.78
CA GLU A 49 12.05 13.92 -4.65
C GLU A 49 12.68 13.37 -3.38
N LYS A 50 13.29 14.24 -2.57
CA LYS A 50 14.00 13.84 -1.36
C LYS A 50 13.11 13.94 -0.14
N PHE A 51 13.24 12.94 0.72
CA PHE A 51 12.62 12.89 2.03
C PHE A 51 13.68 12.60 3.09
N THR A 52 13.42 13.07 4.31
CA THR A 52 14.26 12.75 5.46
C THR A 52 13.99 11.33 5.93
N TRP A 53 14.96 10.45 5.73
CA TRP A 53 14.92 9.08 6.22
C TRP A 53 15.65 8.96 7.54
N ARG A 54 15.19 8.06 8.40
CA ARG A 54 15.78 7.82 9.72
C ARG A 54 16.12 6.35 9.91
N TRP A 55 17.33 6.07 10.41
CA TRP A 55 17.74 4.72 10.81
C TRP A 55 18.90 4.79 11.79
N LYS A 56 18.91 3.95 12.84
CA LYS A 56 20.07 3.80 13.76
C LYS A 56 20.67 5.13 14.25
N GLY A 57 19.83 6.11 14.62
CA GLY A 57 20.28 7.43 15.06
C GLY A 57 20.82 8.37 13.97
N THR A 58 20.76 7.94 12.71
CA THR A 58 21.12 8.70 11.52
C THR A 58 19.87 9.28 10.87
N SER A 59 20.02 10.48 10.29
CA SER A 59 19.00 11.15 9.50
C SER A 59 19.65 11.67 8.23
N GLU A 60 19.15 11.27 7.06
CA GLU A 60 19.69 11.73 5.78
C GLU A 60 18.56 11.98 4.77
N GLU A 61 18.83 12.88 3.83
CA GLU A 61 17.97 13.11 2.67
C GLU A 61 18.19 12.03 1.62
N ARG A 62 17.13 11.28 1.31
CA ARG A 62 17.16 10.20 0.33
C ARG A 62 15.97 10.30 -0.62
N PRO A 63 16.07 9.80 -1.87
CA PRO A 63 14.96 9.82 -2.81
C PRO A 63 13.71 9.12 -2.27
N ALA A 64 12.56 9.42 -2.87
CA ALA A 64 11.31 8.71 -2.69
C ALA A 64 11.49 7.18 -2.81
N LEU A 65 10.67 6.44 -2.07
CA LEU A 65 10.70 4.98 -2.05
C LEU A 65 10.00 4.32 -3.24
N SER A 66 9.29 5.08 -4.08
CA SER A 66 8.41 4.56 -5.12
C SER A 66 9.12 3.61 -6.08
N ASP A 67 10.20 4.05 -6.72
CA ASP A 67 11.03 3.22 -7.61
C ASP A 67 11.61 2.00 -6.92
N ARG A 68 12.15 2.19 -5.72
CA ARG A 68 12.76 1.12 -4.94
C ARG A 68 11.75 0.03 -4.60
N GLN A 69 10.57 0.41 -4.14
CA GLN A 69 9.54 -0.53 -3.74
C GLN A 69 8.96 -1.28 -4.94
N VAL A 70 8.74 -0.60 -6.07
CA VAL A 70 8.32 -1.27 -7.31
C VAL A 70 9.40 -2.23 -7.80
N THR A 71 10.67 -1.83 -7.77
CA THR A 71 11.80 -2.71 -8.15
C THR A 71 11.87 -3.95 -7.26
N PHE A 72 11.66 -3.78 -5.95
CA PHE A 72 11.58 -4.90 -5.01
C PHE A 72 10.41 -5.83 -5.32
N ALA A 73 9.21 -5.29 -5.54
CA ALA A 73 8.03 -6.07 -5.87
C ALA A 73 8.21 -6.85 -7.18
N ASN A 74 8.73 -6.21 -8.23
CA ASN A 74 9.06 -6.85 -9.51
C ASN A 74 10.05 -8.01 -9.33
N THR A 75 11.08 -7.82 -8.51
CA THR A 75 12.07 -8.88 -8.24
C THR A 75 11.39 -10.13 -7.66
N LEU A 76 10.48 -9.95 -6.70
CA LEU A 76 9.74 -11.06 -6.10
C LEU A 76 8.70 -11.64 -7.06
N ALA A 77 8.05 -10.81 -7.88
CA ALA A 77 7.05 -11.25 -8.84
C ALA A 77 7.65 -12.11 -9.95
N ARG A 78 8.85 -11.75 -10.44
CA ARG A 78 9.64 -12.55 -11.38
C ARG A 78 10.09 -13.87 -10.77
N MET A 79 10.54 -13.86 -9.52
CA MET A 79 10.89 -15.08 -8.78
C MET A 79 9.69 -16.04 -8.67
N LEU A 80 8.48 -15.52 -8.41
CA LEU A 80 7.27 -16.36 -8.39
C LEU A 80 6.98 -16.99 -9.75
N LYS A 81 7.11 -16.23 -10.85
CA LYS A 81 6.94 -16.75 -12.22
C LYS A 81 7.95 -17.83 -12.55
N GLU A 82 9.21 -17.64 -12.18
CA GLU A 82 10.26 -18.63 -12.42
C GLU A 82 10.03 -19.91 -11.62
N ARG A 83 9.65 -19.79 -10.35
CA ARG A 83 9.48 -20.94 -9.46
C ARG A 83 8.18 -21.70 -9.68
N PHE A 84 7.11 -21.01 -10.08
CA PHE A 84 5.77 -21.58 -10.24
C PHE A 84 5.16 -21.19 -11.60
N PRO A 85 5.77 -21.60 -12.72
CA PRO A 85 5.38 -21.15 -14.06
C PRO A 85 3.94 -21.54 -14.44
N ASP A 86 3.44 -22.65 -13.91
CA ASP A 86 2.08 -23.14 -14.16
C ASP A 86 1.01 -22.50 -13.26
N LYS A 87 1.40 -21.54 -12.40
CA LYS A 87 0.51 -20.87 -11.46
C LYS A 87 0.44 -19.38 -11.77
N GLN A 88 -0.78 -18.84 -11.79
CA GLN A 88 -1.00 -17.41 -11.91
C GLN A 88 -0.85 -16.74 -10.52
N LEU A 89 0.39 -16.43 -10.14
CA LEU A 89 0.70 -15.83 -8.84
C LEU A 89 1.06 -14.35 -8.97
N PHE A 90 0.59 -13.57 -8.00
CA PHE A 90 0.75 -12.13 -7.94
C PHE A 90 1.44 -11.70 -6.64
N VAL A 91 2.21 -10.63 -6.74
CA VAL A 91 2.76 -9.92 -5.59
C VAL A 91 1.95 -8.65 -5.36
N GLN A 92 1.55 -8.38 -4.11
CA GLN A 92 0.86 -7.14 -3.75
C GLN A 92 1.81 -6.22 -2.98
N LEU A 93 1.90 -4.97 -3.41
CA LEU A 93 2.63 -3.89 -2.75
C LEU A 93 1.68 -2.76 -2.36
N HIS A 94 1.76 -2.32 -1.11
CA HIS A 94 1.07 -1.14 -0.64
C HIS A 94 1.89 0.13 -0.85
N ALA A 95 1.34 1.09 -1.59
CA ALA A 95 1.92 2.44 -1.71
C ALA A 95 1.39 3.35 -0.60
N TYR A 96 2.29 3.83 0.27
CA TYR A 96 2.00 4.76 1.38
C TYR A 96 3.27 5.51 1.82
N GLY A 97 3.13 6.55 2.65
CA GLY A 97 4.28 7.30 3.18
C GLY A 97 5.18 7.88 2.08
N TYR A 98 6.48 7.61 2.15
CA TYR A 98 7.47 8.07 1.16
C TYR A 98 7.44 7.31 -0.18
N SER A 99 6.48 6.41 -0.42
CA SER A 99 6.22 5.81 -1.74
C SER A 99 5.51 6.79 -2.68
N ARG A 100 5.96 8.04 -2.68
CA ARG A 100 5.45 9.13 -3.50
C ARG A 100 6.61 10.08 -3.82
N PRO A 101 6.61 10.76 -4.98
CA PRO A 101 5.64 10.67 -6.08
C PRO A 101 5.65 9.30 -6.77
N ALA A 102 4.84 9.14 -7.83
CA ALA A 102 4.89 7.96 -8.69
C ALA A 102 6.36 7.66 -9.12
N PRO A 103 6.72 6.37 -9.31
CA PRO A 103 8.06 5.99 -9.72
C PRO A 103 8.52 6.74 -10.99
N ILE A 104 9.79 7.08 -11.06
CA ILE A 104 10.41 7.76 -12.21
C ILE A 104 10.81 6.75 -13.29
N ALA A 105 11.40 5.63 -12.89
CA ALA A 105 11.99 4.65 -13.79
C ALA A 105 11.37 3.25 -13.64
N ALA A 106 10.99 2.85 -12.43
CA ALA A 106 10.43 1.53 -12.19
C ALA A 106 8.97 1.44 -12.65
N VAL A 107 8.65 0.42 -13.44
CA VAL A 107 7.29 0.10 -13.88
C VAL A 107 6.88 -1.23 -13.25
N PRO A 108 5.72 -1.33 -12.57
CA PRO A 108 5.23 -2.60 -12.05
C PRO A 108 5.11 -3.65 -13.16
N ASP A 109 5.59 -4.86 -12.89
CA ASP A 109 5.36 -6.00 -13.80
C ASP A 109 3.87 -6.39 -13.81
N ASP A 110 3.42 -7.08 -14.86
CA ASP A 110 2.05 -7.57 -15.07
C ASP A 110 1.49 -8.47 -13.94
N ASN A 111 2.35 -9.03 -13.09
CA ASN A 111 1.95 -9.79 -11.90
C ASN A 111 2.29 -9.09 -10.57
N VAL A 112 2.43 -7.76 -10.60
CA VAL A 112 2.50 -6.89 -9.43
C VAL A 112 1.21 -6.09 -9.31
N ILE A 113 0.51 -6.26 -8.20
CA ILE A 113 -0.67 -5.48 -7.84
C ILE A 113 -0.19 -4.35 -6.93
N ILE A 114 -0.35 -3.11 -7.38
CA ILE A 114 -0.14 -1.94 -6.52
C ILE A 114 -1.47 -1.57 -5.88
N SER A 115 -1.46 -1.51 -4.55
CA SER A 115 -2.60 -1.05 -3.76
C SER A 115 -2.23 0.25 -3.05
N SER A 116 -2.80 1.38 -3.47
CA SER A 116 -2.63 2.62 -2.71
C SER A 116 -3.43 2.51 -1.41
N VAL A 117 -2.75 2.54 -0.26
CA VAL A 117 -3.35 2.54 1.09
C VAL A 117 -3.11 3.86 1.80
N ALA A 118 -2.77 4.91 1.07
CA ALA A 118 -2.55 6.21 1.68
C ALA A 118 -3.84 6.66 2.38
N ASN A 119 -3.81 6.68 3.71
CA ASN A 119 -4.86 7.20 4.60
C ASN A 119 -5.14 8.71 4.38
N PHE A 120 -4.38 9.31 3.46
CA PHE A 120 -4.11 10.73 3.39
C PHE A 120 -4.50 11.33 2.05
N HIS A 121 -5.17 10.57 1.20
CA HIS A 121 -5.74 11.19 0.02
C HIS A 121 -6.78 12.28 0.41
N LEU A 122 -7.24 12.40 1.67
CA LEU A 122 -8.01 13.54 2.21
C LEU A 122 -7.49 14.09 3.56
N ARG A 123 -6.26 13.81 3.98
CA ARG A 123 -5.61 14.40 5.19
C ARG A 123 -4.13 14.69 4.86
N GLY A 124 -3.41 15.47 5.67
CA GLY A 124 -1.95 15.58 5.50
C GLY A 124 -1.30 14.22 5.81
N ASP A 125 -0.25 13.83 5.11
CA ASP A 125 0.32 12.48 5.17
C ASP A 125 1.31 12.22 6.33
N GLY A 126 1.35 13.15 7.29
CA GLY A 126 2.24 13.08 8.44
C GLY A 126 3.68 13.54 8.17
N VAL A 127 4.04 13.97 6.95
CA VAL A 127 5.41 14.40 6.62
C VAL A 127 5.59 15.92 6.60
N GLY A 128 4.60 16.66 7.12
CA GLY A 128 4.66 18.12 7.24
C GLY A 128 4.51 18.87 5.90
N ASP A 129 4.14 18.18 4.82
CA ASP A 129 3.93 18.81 3.52
C ASP A 129 2.52 19.41 3.37
N ALA A 130 2.33 20.21 2.31
CA ALA A 130 1.00 20.70 1.98
C ALA A 130 0.10 19.51 1.59
N ARG A 131 -0.99 19.29 2.32
CA ARG A 131 -2.01 18.24 2.05
C ARG A 131 -2.31 18.05 0.57
N THR A 132 -2.42 19.13 -0.20
CA THR A 132 -2.75 19.07 -1.62
C THR A 132 -1.64 18.44 -2.48
N LYS A 133 -0.38 18.50 -2.05
CA LYS A 133 0.77 17.88 -2.71
C LYS A 133 0.71 16.36 -2.56
N SER A 134 0.72 15.84 -1.34
CA SER A 134 0.49 14.42 -1.02
C SER A 134 -0.65 13.79 -1.82
N MET A 135 -1.81 14.46 -1.80
CA MET A 135 -2.98 13.99 -2.55
C MET A 135 -2.73 13.88 -4.05
N ARG A 136 -2.09 14.89 -4.66
CA ARG A 136 -1.81 14.91 -6.09
C ARG A 136 -0.81 13.84 -6.49
N GLU A 137 0.18 13.56 -5.66
CA GLU A 137 1.25 12.61 -5.92
C GLU A 137 0.79 11.16 -5.80
N PHE A 138 0.01 10.81 -4.78
CA PHE A 138 -0.61 9.48 -4.73
C PHE A 138 -1.64 9.29 -5.85
N ALA A 139 -2.40 10.33 -6.21
CA ALA A 139 -3.26 10.28 -7.38
C ALA A 139 -2.48 10.16 -8.71
N ALA A 140 -1.19 10.54 -8.74
CA ALA A 140 -0.37 10.40 -9.94
C ALA A 140 -0.13 8.93 -10.29
N TRP A 141 0.09 8.06 -9.29
CA TRP A 141 0.18 6.61 -9.50
C TRP A 141 -1.02 6.05 -10.28
N ALA A 142 -2.23 6.49 -9.91
CA ALA A 142 -3.47 6.11 -10.60
C ALA A 142 -3.57 6.72 -12.00
N ARG A 143 -3.29 8.03 -12.16
CA ARG A 143 -3.35 8.72 -13.46
C ARG A 143 -2.33 8.18 -14.47
N GLU A 144 -1.17 7.76 -14.00
CA GLU A 144 -0.10 7.16 -14.81
C GLU A 144 -0.34 5.68 -15.10
N ARG A 145 -1.48 5.12 -14.65
CA ARG A 145 -1.87 3.72 -14.82
C ARG A 145 -0.87 2.73 -14.22
N LEU A 146 -0.26 3.11 -13.09
CA LEU A 146 0.66 2.28 -12.32
C LEU A 146 -0.04 1.58 -11.14
N VAL A 147 -1.35 1.79 -10.98
CA VAL A 147 -2.17 1.21 -9.90
C VAL A 147 -3.41 0.56 -10.49
N ASP A 148 -3.60 -0.71 -10.19
CA ASP A 148 -4.81 -1.48 -10.55
C ASP A 148 -5.96 -1.24 -9.57
N ASP A 149 -5.61 -1.05 -8.29
CA ASP A 149 -6.54 -0.97 -7.17
C ASP A 149 -6.16 0.13 -6.17
N VAL A 150 -7.14 0.95 -5.78
CA VAL A 150 -7.01 1.82 -4.60
C VAL A 150 -7.84 1.22 -3.48
N ILE A 151 -7.18 0.91 -2.36
CA ILE A 151 -7.85 0.42 -1.16
C ILE A 151 -8.06 1.61 -0.23
N LEU A 152 -9.31 2.03 -0.10
CA LEU A 152 -9.70 3.00 0.90
C LEU A 152 -9.72 2.28 2.25
N ALA A 153 -8.72 2.55 3.09
CA ALA A 153 -8.63 2.04 4.46
C ALA A 153 -8.57 3.24 5.43
N PRO A 154 -9.44 3.30 6.47
CA PRO A 154 -9.39 4.36 7.45
C PRO A 154 -8.37 3.94 8.52
N PHE A 155 -7.10 4.20 8.29
CA PHE A 155 -6.08 3.86 9.26
C PHE A 155 -6.27 4.77 10.50
N PHE A 156 -6.49 4.14 11.66
CA PHE A 156 -6.71 4.73 13.00
C PHE A 156 -8.07 5.36 13.34
N GLU A 157 -9.11 5.31 12.52
CA GLU A 157 -10.44 5.77 12.93
C GLU A 157 -11.58 4.91 12.33
N GLN A 158 -12.57 4.64 13.19
CA GLN A 158 -13.91 4.04 12.99
C GLN A 158 -14.31 3.66 11.55
N ALA A 159 -14.96 2.50 11.39
CA ALA A 159 -15.74 2.17 10.19
C ALA A 159 -16.66 3.35 9.84
N ALA A 160 -16.22 4.19 8.90
CA ALA A 160 -16.88 5.45 8.59
C ALA A 160 -17.96 5.17 7.56
N PHE A 161 -19.21 5.49 7.88
CA PHE A 161 -20.32 5.34 6.95
C PHE A 161 -20.21 6.27 5.72
N ASP A 162 -19.39 7.32 5.80
CA ASP A 162 -19.18 8.30 4.73
C ASP A 162 -17.95 7.97 3.87
N TRP A 163 -17.95 6.81 3.22
CA TRP A 163 -16.99 6.52 2.17
C TRP A 163 -17.28 7.42 0.96
N ARG A 164 -16.41 8.39 0.71
CA ARG A 164 -16.56 9.35 -0.40
C ARG A 164 -16.16 8.76 -1.76
N VAL A 165 -16.70 7.59 -2.10
CA VAL A 165 -16.34 6.84 -3.30
C VAL A 165 -16.51 7.66 -4.59
N GLY A 166 -17.57 8.47 -4.70
CA GLY A 166 -17.75 9.35 -5.85
C GLY A 166 -16.65 10.41 -6.01
N LEU A 167 -16.16 10.97 -4.89
CA LEU A 167 -15.02 11.90 -4.91
C LEU A 167 -13.74 11.16 -5.35
N TRP A 168 -13.52 9.96 -4.84
CA TRP A 168 -12.38 9.11 -5.24
C TRP A 168 -12.41 8.80 -6.72
N ARG A 169 -13.58 8.42 -7.25
CA ARG A 169 -13.76 8.16 -8.66
C ARG A 169 -13.42 9.36 -9.52
N ALA A 170 -13.81 10.57 -9.09
CA ALA A 170 -13.48 11.81 -9.79
C ALA A 170 -11.97 12.12 -9.79
N VAL A 171 -11.25 11.74 -8.72
CA VAL A 171 -9.80 11.96 -8.59
C VAL A 171 -8.98 10.90 -9.35
N LEU A 172 -9.39 9.64 -9.30
CA LEU A 172 -8.62 8.48 -9.78
C LEU A 172 -8.95 8.11 -11.24
N GLY A 173 -10.14 8.48 -11.72
CA GLY A 173 -10.63 8.10 -13.04
C GLY A 173 -11.32 6.73 -13.05
N ALA A 174 -11.95 6.40 -14.19
CA ALA A 174 -12.81 5.21 -14.32
C ALA A 174 -12.05 3.88 -14.47
N GLY A 175 -10.75 3.91 -14.81
CA GLY A 175 -9.94 2.71 -15.05
C GLY A 175 -9.31 2.07 -13.81
N VAL A 176 -9.49 2.70 -12.65
CA VAL A 176 -8.89 2.26 -11.38
C VAL A 176 -9.99 1.68 -10.52
N ARG A 177 -9.83 0.44 -10.03
CA ARG A 177 -10.81 -0.15 -9.12
C ARG A 177 -10.65 0.45 -7.73
N ILE A 178 -11.77 0.71 -7.06
CA ILE A 178 -11.83 1.26 -5.71
C ILE A 178 -12.41 0.19 -4.79
N HIS A 179 -11.58 -0.33 -3.90
CA HIS A 179 -12.01 -1.25 -2.84
C HIS A 179 -12.08 -0.49 -1.52
N CYS A 180 -12.98 -0.91 -0.64
CA CYS A 180 -13.05 -0.35 0.72
C CYS A 180 -12.67 -1.44 1.72
N GLN A 181 -11.78 -1.11 2.66
CA GLN A 181 -11.38 -2.00 3.75
C GLN A 181 -11.99 -1.51 5.07
N PRO A 182 -13.13 -2.06 5.51
CA PRO A 182 -13.66 -1.78 6.83
C PRO A 182 -12.78 -2.45 7.90
N GLU A 183 -12.07 -1.64 8.69
CA GLU A 183 -11.15 -2.17 9.70
C GLU A 183 -11.81 -2.45 11.06
N ARG A 184 -11.35 -3.52 11.71
CA ARG A 184 -11.79 -3.93 13.05
C ARG A 184 -11.24 -3.07 14.18
N VAL A 185 -10.30 -2.15 13.94
CA VAL A 185 -9.57 -1.49 15.01
C VAL A 185 -10.10 -0.07 15.24
N GLN A 186 -10.78 0.15 16.35
CA GLN A 186 -11.29 1.48 16.73
C GLN A 186 -10.22 2.33 17.43
N ARG A 187 -9.24 1.70 18.10
CA ARG A 187 -8.09 2.36 18.73
C ARG A 187 -6.89 1.40 18.78
N ALA A 188 -5.94 1.56 17.86
CA ALA A 188 -4.77 0.68 17.75
C ALA A 188 -3.74 0.89 18.88
N PHE A 189 -3.69 2.10 19.44
CA PHE A 189 -2.78 2.47 20.54
C PHE A 189 -3.59 2.97 21.74
N PRO A 190 -4.13 2.06 22.57
CA PRO A 190 -4.77 2.43 23.83
C PRO A 190 -3.74 3.08 24.78
N ALA A 191 -4.19 3.99 25.64
CA ALA A 191 -3.32 4.52 26.69
C ALA A 191 -2.89 3.40 27.66
N ALA A 192 -1.82 3.61 28.42
CA ALA A 192 -1.38 2.64 29.41
C ALA A 192 -2.53 2.29 30.38
N GLY A 193 -2.90 1.00 30.44
CA GLY A 193 -4.03 0.52 31.26
C GLY A 193 -5.37 0.43 30.53
N GLU A 194 -5.48 0.87 29.28
CA GLU A 194 -6.68 0.68 28.46
C GLU A 194 -6.59 -0.59 27.59
N ARG A 195 -7.74 -1.22 27.31
CA ARG A 195 -7.85 -2.28 26.30
C ARG A 195 -8.12 -1.67 24.93
N GLY A 196 -7.51 -2.23 23.88
CA GLY A 196 -7.88 -1.91 22.50
C GLY A 196 -9.37 -2.17 22.28
N LYS A 197 -10.05 -1.25 21.58
CA LYS A 197 -11.47 -1.42 21.20
C LYS A 197 -11.54 -1.91 19.76
N LEU A 198 -12.31 -2.97 19.55
CA LEU A 198 -12.63 -3.49 18.23
C LEU A 198 -13.99 -2.98 17.78
N CYS A 199 -14.14 -2.70 16.49
CA CYS A 199 -15.44 -2.49 15.86
C CYS A 199 -16.23 -3.79 15.93
N ASP A 200 -17.52 -3.72 16.27
CA ASP A 200 -18.39 -4.88 16.16
C ASP A 200 -18.61 -5.27 14.68
N ALA A 201 -18.96 -6.53 14.45
CA ALA A 201 -19.14 -7.04 13.10
C ALA A 201 -20.25 -6.31 12.32
N GLY A 202 -21.30 -5.84 13.01
CA GLY A 202 -22.39 -5.09 12.40
C GLY A 202 -21.91 -3.77 11.80
N LEU A 203 -21.06 -3.02 12.52
CA LEU A 203 -20.44 -1.80 11.98
C LEU A 203 -19.56 -2.07 10.75
N LEU A 204 -18.83 -3.19 10.72
CA LEU A 204 -18.03 -3.57 9.55
C LEU A 204 -18.90 -3.85 8.33
N TYR A 205 -19.95 -4.66 8.52
CA TYR A 205 -20.88 -4.99 7.43
C TYR A 205 -21.63 -3.76 6.93
N ALA A 206 -22.04 -2.87 7.84
CA ALA A 206 -22.76 -1.67 7.47
C ALA A 206 -21.83 -0.66 6.75
N GLY A 207 -20.55 -0.58 7.14
CA GLY A 207 -19.52 0.16 6.40
C GLY A 207 -19.28 -0.41 5.00
N ALA A 208 -19.14 -1.73 4.88
CA ALA A 208 -18.99 -2.43 3.60
C ALA A 208 -20.20 -2.19 2.68
N ALA A 209 -21.42 -2.34 3.21
CA ALA A 209 -22.65 -2.12 2.46
C ALA A 209 -22.76 -0.67 1.97
N SER A 210 -22.43 0.32 2.82
CA SER A 210 -22.41 1.73 2.42
C SER A 210 -21.41 1.99 1.29
N ALA A 211 -20.20 1.43 1.37
CA ALA A 211 -19.19 1.55 0.33
C ALA A 211 -19.67 1.00 -1.02
N LEU A 212 -20.23 -0.21 -1.03
CA LEU A 212 -20.77 -0.85 -2.23
C LEU A 212 -21.94 -0.05 -2.81
N GLN A 213 -22.87 0.41 -1.97
CA GLN A 213 -23.99 1.25 -2.41
C GLN A 213 -23.53 2.56 -3.09
N ARG A 214 -22.35 3.06 -2.73
CA ARG A 214 -21.75 4.29 -3.27
C ARG A 214 -20.86 4.05 -4.50
N GLY A 215 -20.81 2.81 -5.02
CA GLY A 215 -20.08 2.47 -6.24
C GLY A 215 -18.63 2.05 -6.04
N ALA A 216 -18.29 1.48 -4.87
CA ALA A 216 -17.04 0.75 -4.72
C ALA A 216 -17.09 -0.52 -5.55
N ASP A 217 -15.96 -0.91 -6.14
CA ASP A 217 -15.83 -2.11 -6.97
C ASP A 217 -15.72 -3.39 -6.12
N GLY A 218 -15.41 -3.24 -4.83
CA GLY A 218 -15.27 -4.36 -3.90
C GLY A 218 -15.02 -3.93 -2.46
N VAL A 219 -14.93 -4.95 -1.60
CA VAL A 219 -14.58 -4.84 -0.19
C VAL A 219 -13.35 -5.71 0.05
N TYR A 220 -12.33 -5.16 0.71
CA TYR A 220 -11.06 -5.83 1.01
C TYR A 220 -11.03 -6.33 2.46
#